data_AF-A0AAJ2D109-F1
#
_entry.id   AF-A0AAJ2D109-F1
#
_cell.length_a   1.000
_cell.length_b   1.000
_cell.length_c   1.000
_cell.angle_alpha   90.00
_cell.angle_beta   90.00
_cell.angle_gamma   90.00
#
_symmetry.space_group_name_H-M   'P 1'
#
loop_
_entity.id
_entity.type
_entity.pdbx_description
1 polymer ?
#
loop_
_entity_poly.entity_id
_entity_poly.type
_entity_poly.pdbx_seq_one_letter_code
_entity_poly.pdbx_strand_id
1 'polypeptide(L)' 'MIEVRGLGNDIYELMLANAQNNIIQSVRTSASYGNTSCVVSSKGATKPFLDQLQMQGVDYIELEDEKIKLFWEGL' A
#
# COMPACT_ATOMS: atom_id res chain seq x y z
N MET A 1 16.86 21.78 -27.97
CA MET A 1 16.73 21.34 -26.57
C MET A 1 15.27 20.94 -26.39
N ILE A 2 14.98 19.64 -26.30
CA ILE A 2 13.61 19.16 -26.04
C ILE A 2 13.46 19.14 -24.52
N GLU A 3 12.64 20.03 -23.96
CA GLU A 3 12.28 19.98 -22.55
C GLU A 3 11.35 18.78 -22.30
N VAL A 4 11.92 17.69 -21.81
CA VAL A 4 11.17 16.51 -21.38
C VAL A 4 10.62 16.77 -19.97
N ARG A 5 9.50 17.52 -19.87
CA ARG A 5 8.83 17.81 -18.60
C ARG A 5 7.74 16.78 -18.19
N GLY A 6 7.60 15.66 -18.90
CA GLY A 6 6.50 14.69 -18.70
C GLY A 6 6.88 13.33 -18.09
N LEU A 7 7.99 12.71 -18.51
CA LEU A 7 8.29 11.30 -18.19
C LEU A 7 8.48 11.02 -16.69
N GLY A 8 9.01 11.99 -15.92
CA GLY A 8 9.30 11.79 -14.50
C GLY A 8 8.05 11.66 -13.64
N ASN A 9 6.99 12.41 -13.97
CA ASN A 9 5.73 12.35 -13.25
C ASN A 9 4.99 11.03 -13.57
N ASP A 10 4.97 10.62 -14.84
CA ASP A 10 4.33 9.39 -15.27
C ASP A 10 4.99 8.14 -14.67
N ILE A 11 6.33 8.11 -14.61
CA ILE A 11 7.06 6.98 -14.00
C ILE A 11 6.81 6.94 -12.49
N TYR A 12 6.79 8.10 -11.82
CA TYR A 12 6.50 8.17 -10.38
C TYR A 12 5.10 7.64 -10.06
N GLU A 13 4.09 8.07 -10.80
CA GLU A 13 2.71 7.60 -10.63
C GLU A 13 2.58 6.09 -10.87
N LEU A 14 3.24 5.56 -11.91
CA LEU A 14 3.28 4.13 -12.18
C LEU A 14 3.96 3.33 -11.05
N MET A 15 5.07 3.83 -10.52
CA MET A 15 5.77 3.22 -9.39
C MET A 15 4.90 3.23 -8.13
N LEU A 16 4.20 4.34 -7.87
CA LEU A 16 3.29 4.48 -6.74
C LEU A 16 2.12 3.50 -6.83
N ALA A 17 1.47 3.41 -7.99
CA ALA A 17 0.37 2.48 -8.23
C ALA A 17 0.82 1.00 -8.09
N ASN A 18 2.02 0.67 -8.56
CA ASN A 18 2.60 -0.66 -8.38
C ASN A 18 2.81 -0.98 -6.89
N ALA A 19 3.40 -0.05 -6.14
CA ALA A 19 3.62 -0.22 -4.71
C ALA A 19 2.31 -0.43 -3.93
N GLN A 20 1.27 0.34 -4.25
CA GLN A 20 -0.08 0.18 -3.67
C GLN A 20 -0.72 -1.16 -4.04
N ASN A 21 -0.59 -1.60 -5.30
CA ASN A 21 -1.08 -2.91 -5.73
C ASN A 21 -0.40 -4.06 -4.96
N ASN A 22 0.90 -3.96 -4.69
CA ASN A 22 1.60 -4.97 -3.89
C ASN A 22 1.05 -5.06 -2.47
N ILE A 23 0.73 -3.92 -1.85
CA ILE A 23 0.09 -3.89 -0.52
C ILE A 23 -1.27 -4.62 -0.54
N ILE A 24 -2.12 -4.33 -1.54
CA ILE A 24 -3.42 -5.00 -1.68
C ILE A 24 -3.26 -6.51 -1.87
N GLN A 25 -2.29 -6.95 -2.68
CA GLN A 25 -2.02 -8.38 -2.89
C GLN A 25 -1.54 -9.06 -1.60
N SER A 26 -0.71 -8.41 -0.79
CA SER A 26 -0.31 -8.93 0.52
C SER A 26 -1.50 -9.11 1.45
N VAL A 27 -2.42 -8.13 1.51
CA VAL A 27 -3.66 -8.25 2.30
C VAL A 27 -4.50 -9.43 1.83
N ARG A 28 -4.80 -9.53 0.53
CA ARG A 28 -5.60 -10.62 -0.06
C ARG A 28 -4.98 -11.99 0.19
N THR A 29 -3.68 -12.11 0.01
CA THR A 29 -2.94 -13.35 0.23
C THR A 29 -3.01 -13.77 1.70
N SER A 30 -2.71 -12.85 2.62
CA SER A 30 -2.80 -13.12 4.06
C SER A 30 -4.21 -13.53 4.49
N ALA A 31 -5.24 -12.83 3.99
CA ALA A 31 -6.64 -13.16 4.25
C ALA A 31 -7.02 -14.56 3.71
N SER A 32 -6.54 -14.94 2.51
CA SER A 32 -6.78 -16.27 1.94
C SER A 32 -6.21 -17.42 2.78
N TYR A 33 -5.19 -17.14 3.59
CA TYR A 33 -4.62 -18.08 4.56
C TYR A 33 -5.27 -18.00 5.95
N GLY A 34 -6.37 -17.25 6.10
CA GLY A 34 -7.09 -17.09 7.37
C GLY A 34 -6.42 -16.12 8.35
N ASN A 35 -5.44 -15.32 7.91
CA ASN A 35 -4.84 -14.30 8.76
C ASN A 35 -5.69 -13.03 8.78
N THR A 36 -5.61 -12.30 9.89
CA THR A 36 -6.26 -11.00 10.11
C THR A 36 -5.27 -9.84 10.14
N SER A 37 -4.01 -10.10 9.78
CA SER A 37 -3.00 -9.05 9.65
C SER A 37 -1.87 -9.45 8.70
N CYS A 38 -1.17 -8.45 8.17
CA CYS A 38 0.07 -8.62 7.42
C CYS A 38 1.02 -7.43 7.66
N VAL A 39 2.32 -7.65 7.44
CA VAL A 39 3.33 -6.59 7.49
C VAL A 39 3.83 -6.37 6.07
N VAL A 40 3.78 -5.12 5.62
CA VAL A 40 4.20 -4.70 4.27
C VAL A 40 5.19 -3.55 4.38
N SER A 41 5.88 -3.25 3.28
CA SER A 41 6.68 -2.03 3.19
C SER A 41 5.77 -0.81 3.22
N SER A 42 6.21 0.28 3.86
CA SER A 42 5.55 1.58 3.82
C SER A 42 5.67 2.25 2.44
N LYS A 43 6.48 1.71 1.53
CA LYS A 43 6.56 2.16 0.13
C LYS A 43 5.20 1.96 -0.53
N GLY A 44 4.54 3.07 -0.88
CA GLY A 44 3.18 3.10 -1.45
C GLY A 44 2.07 3.36 -0.42
N ALA A 45 2.36 3.31 0.87
CA ALA A 45 1.42 3.58 1.97
C ALA A 45 1.19 5.09 2.16
N THR A 46 0.78 5.80 1.09
CA THR A 46 0.45 7.22 1.17
C THR A 46 -0.80 7.44 2.03
N LYS A 47 -0.91 8.58 2.71
CA LYS A 47 -2.07 8.89 3.55
C LYS A 47 -3.43 8.71 2.84
N PRO A 48 -3.64 9.19 1.59
CA PRO A 48 -4.91 8.97 0.89
C PRO A 48 -5.23 7.50 0.65
N PHE A 49 -4.21 6.69 0.36
CA PHE A 49 -4.37 5.24 0.17
C PHE A 49 -4.69 4.54 1.49
N LEU A 50 -4.02 4.91 2.58
CA LEU A 50 -4.31 4.38 3.91
C LEU A 50 -5.72 4.76 4.38
N ASP A 51 -6.18 5.97 4.09
CA ASP A 51 -7.56 6.40 4.38
C ASP A 51 -8.59 5.55 3.63
N GLN A 52 -8.31 5.22 2.36
CA GLN A 52 -9.16 4.31 1.59
C GLN A 52 -9.18 2.89 2.20
N LEU A 53 -8.06 2.39 2.68
CA LEU A 53 -7.98 1.09 3.36
C LEU A 53 -8.81 1.08 4.66
N GLN A 54 -8.70 2.12 5.48
CA GLN A 54 -9.49 2.24 6.72
C GLN A 54 -10.99 2.30 6.43
N MET A 55 -11.41 3.00 5.37
CA MET A 55 -12.81 3.00 4.92
C MET A 55 -13.32 1.60 4.51
N GLN A 56 -12.42 0.67 4.15
CA GLN A 56 -12.72 -0.72 3.82
C GLN A 56 -12.56 -1.66 5.03
N GLY A 57 -12.33 -1.14 6.23
CA GLY A 57 -12.16 -1.93 7.46
C GLY A 57 -10.75 -2.49 7.67
N VAL A 58 -9.74 -1.93 6.99
CA VAL A 58 -8.34 -2.29 7.19
C VAL A 58 -7.62 -1.16 7.94
N ASP A 59 -7.33 -1.39 9.21
CA ASP A 59 -6.56 -0.48 10.05
C ASP A 59 -5.06 -0.72 9.90
N TYR A 60 -4.27 0.26 10.37
CA TYR A 60 -2.82 0.22 10.26
C TYR A 60 -2.09 0.81 11.46
N ILE A 61 -0.87 0.32 11.69
CA ILE A 61 0.13 0.94 12.56
C ILE A 61 1.47 0.99 11.84
N GLU A 62 2.18 2.11 11.99
CA GLU A 62 3.56 2.24 11.51
C GLU A 62 4.51 1.44 12.40
N LEU A 63 5.51 0.84 11.78
CA LEU A 63 6.59 0.09 12.44
C LEU A 63 7.94 0.72 12.08
N GLU A 64 8.99 0.27 12.76
CA GLU A 64 10.37 0.58 12.39
C GLU A 64 10.74 0.01 11.01
N ASP A 65 11.86 0.45 10.44
CA ASP A 65 12.43 -0.05 9.18
C ASP A 65 11.53 0.07 7.93
N GLU A 66 10.83 1.20 7.75
CA GLU A 66 9.95 1.44 6.59
C GLU A 66 8.88 0.35 6.41
N LYS A 67 8.30 -0.11 7.53
CA LYS A 67 7.23 -1.12 7.54
C LYS A 67 5.96 -0.57 8.14
N ILE A 68 4.86 -1.19 7.74
CA ILE A 68 3.53 -0.92 8.27
C ILE A 68 2.84 -2.25 8.50
N LYS A 69 2.17 -2.39 9.64
CA LYS A 69 1.30 -3.53 9.91
C LYS A 69 -0.12 -3.12 9.55
N LEU A 70 -0.73 -3.88 8.64
CA LEU A 70 -2.14 -3.80 8.29
C LEU A 70 -2.89 -4.89 9.05
N PHE A 71 -4.07 -4.58 9.58
CA PHE A 71 -4.91 -5.53 10.29
C PHE A 71 -6.40 -5.23 10.06
N TRP A 72 -7.21 -6.28 10.11
CA TRP A 72 -8.63 -6.23 9.83
C TRP A 72 -9.36 -7.23 10.72
N GLU A 73 -10.65 -7.01 10.96
CA GLU A 73 -11.48 -8.02 11.59
C GLU A 73 -11.74 -9.16 10.60
N GLY A 74 -11.70 -10.41 11.07
CA GLY A 74 -11.96 -11.57 10.21
C GLY A 74 -13.34 -11.46 9.54
N LEU A 75 -13.41 -11.76 8.24
CA LEU A 75 -14.66 -11.86 7.48
C LEU A 75 -15.59 -12.94 8.07
#